data_AF-A0AAW4BI45-F1
#
_entry.id   AF-A0AAW4BI45-F1
#
_cell.length_a   1.000
_cell.length_b   1.000
_cell.length_c   1.000
_cell.angle_alpha   90.00
_cell.angle_beta   90.00
_cell.angle_gamma   90.00
#
_symmetry.space_group_name_H-M   'P 1'
#
loop_
_entity.id
_entity.type
_entity.pdbx_description
1 polymer ?
#
loop_
_entity_poly.entity_id
_entity_poly.type
_entity_poly.pdbx_seq_one_letter_code
_entity_poly.pdbx_strand_id
1 'polypeptide(L)' 'SPIWIHAVSVGETLAVSPLIKKLKSQSPDQPIVITTTTATGAEQAAKLQGIAEHRYMPFDFSFAVHAFIKRIKPSQM' A
#
# COMPACT_ATOMS: atom_id res chain seq x y z
N SER A 1 11.55 -7.82 0.51
CA SER A 1 11.02 -6.57 1.09
C SER A 1 9.92 -6.03 0.20
N PRO A 2 8.85 -5.44 0.76
CA PRO A 2 7.70 -4.98 -0.03
C PRO A 2 7.99 -3.69 -0.78
N ILE A 3 7.30 -3.51 -1.92
CA ILE A 3 7.07 -2.20 -2.50
C ILE A 3 5.95 -1.57 -1.68
N TRP A 4 6.18 -0.39 -1.11
CA TRP A 4 5.18 0.36 -0.37
C TRP A 4 4.56 1.42 -1.29
N ILE A 5 3.23 1.45 -1.37
CA ILE A 5 2.47 2.45 -2.11
C ILE A 5 1.54 3.15 -1.12
N HIS A 6 1.54 4.48 -1.13
CA HIS A 6 0.61 5.28 -0.33
C HIS A 6 -0.39 6.01 -1.23
N ALA A 7 -1.68 5.87 -0.94
CA ALA A 7 -2.78 6.52 -1.63
C ALA A 7 -3.72 7.17 -0.60
N VAL A 8 -3.70 8.50 -0.49
CA VAL A 8 -4.46 9.22 0.55
C VAL A 8 -5.96 9.22 0.30
N SER A 9 -6.38 8.97 -0.94
CA SER A 9 -7.77 9.10 -1.39
C SER A 9 -8.28 7.91 -2.21
N VAL A 10 -9.59 7.91 -2.47
CA VAL A 10 -10.26 6.95 -3.38
C VAL A 10 -9.70 7.08 -4.79
N GLY A 11 -9.55 8.32 -5.29
CA GLY A 11 -9.09 8.58 -6.65
C GLY A 11 -7.68 8.05 -6.90
N GLU A 12 -6.76 8.25 -5.96
CA GLU A 12 -5.40 7.70 -6.06
C GLU A 12 -5.39 6.18 -5.92
N THR A 13 -6.22 5.61 -5.04
CA THR A 13 -6.31 4.15 -4.90
C THR A 13 -6.78 3.51 -6.21
N LEU A 14 -7.76 4.13 -6.88
CA LEU A 14 -8.21 3.70 -8.21
C LEU A 14 -7.12 3.89 -9.27
N ALA A 15 -6.42 5.03 -9.27
CA ALA A 15 -5.36 5.33 -10.23
C ALA A 15 -4.17 4.37 -10.11
N VAL A 16 -3.81 3.95 -8.89
CA VAL A 16 -2.66 3.06 -8.66
C VAL A 16 -2.99 1.58 -8.77
N SER A 17 -4.28 1.20 -8.70
CA SER A 17 -4.72 -0.20 -8.81
C SER A 17 -4.23 -0.93 -10.08
N PRO A 18 -4.28 -0.35 -11.29
CA PRO A 18 -3.71 -0.98 -12.49
C PRO A 18 -2.20 -1.20 -12.41
N LEU A 19 -1.47 -0.26 -11.80
CA LEU A 19 -0.02 -0.39 -11.59
C LEU A 19 0.29 -1.57 -10.67
N ILE A 20 -0.41 -1.69 -9.54
CA ILE A 20 -0.25 -2.81 -8.60
C ILE A 20 -0.48 -4.15 -9.30
N LYS A 21 -1.55 -4.26 -10.11
CA LYS A 21 -1.84 -5.47 -10.89
C LYS A 21 -0.71 -5.81 -11.86
N LYS A 22 -0.18 -4.81 -12.57
CA LYS A 22 0.93 -4.99 -13.50
C LYS A 22 2.20 -5.44 -12.79
N LEU A 23 2.58 -4.77 -11.71
CA LEU A 23 3.74 -5.15 -10.89
C LEU A 23 3.62 -6.59 -10.41
N LYS A 24 2.45 -6.99 -9.91
CA LYS A 24 2.22 -8.36 -9.45
C LYS A 24 2.27 -9.38 -10.58
N SER A 25 1.78 -9.06 -11.78
CA SER A 25 1.89 -9.96 -12.94
C SER A 25 3.32 -10.15 -13.42
N GLN A 26 4.17 -9.12 -13.30
CA GLN A 26 5.58 -9.18 -13.71
C GLN A 26 6.45 -9.89 -12.67
N SER A 27 6.06 -9.81 -11.40
CA SER A 27 6.77 -10.45 -10.30
C SER A 27 5.76 -10.98 -9.28
N PRO A 28 5.23 -12.21 -9.50
CA PRO A 28 4.21 -12.81 -8.63
C PRO A 28 4.65 -12.90 -7.16
N ASP A 29 5.95 -13.07 -6.91
CA ASP A 29 6.50 -13.20 -5.56
C ASP A 29 6.83 -11.85 -4.91
N GLN A 30 6.77 -10.73 -5.64
CA GLN A 30 7.05 -9.41 -5.07
C GLN A 30 5.94 -9.02 -4.09
N PRO A 31 6.24 -8.84 -2.79
CA PRO A 31 5.26 -8.33 -1.85
C PRO A 31 4.97 -6.85 -2.13
N ILE A 32 3.71 -6.46 -1.99
CA ILE A 32 3.24 -5.08 -2.16
C ILE A 32 2.40 -4.73 -0.93
N VAL A 33 2.68 -3.59 -0.33
CA VAL A 33 1.87 -3.00 0.75
C VAL A 33 1.26 -1.72 0.22
N ILE A 34 -0.06 -1.61 0.24
CA ILE A 34 -0.78 -0.36 -0.03
C ILE A 34 -1.30 0.22 1.28
N THR A 35 -1.07 1.51 1.47
CA THR A 35 -1.62 2.26 2.60
C THR A 35 -2.63 3.29 2.15
N THR A 36 -3.73 3.41 2.90
CA THR A 36 -4.72 4.47 2.70
C THR A 36 -5.02 5.21 3.99
N THR A 37 -5.57 6.42 3.86
CA THR A 37 -5.97 7.24 5.02
C THR A 37 -7.48 7.22 5.23
N THR A 38 -8.28 7.08 4.17
CA THR A 38 -9.75 7.10 4.24
C THR A 38 -10.36 5.70 4.24
N ALA A 39 -11.55 5.57 4.84
CA ALA A 39 -12.34 4.33 4.82
C ALA A 39 -12.73 3.93 3.39
N THR A 40 -13.16 4.89 2.57
CA THR A 40 -13.52 4.66 1.17
C THR A 40 -12.31 4.26 0.32
N GLY A 41 -11.11 4.80 0.61
CA GLY A 41 -9.87 4.33 0.00
C GLY A 41 -9.56 2.88 0.39
N ALA A 42 -9.74 2.53 1.67
CA ALA A 42 -9.56 1.16 2.16
C ALA A 42 -10.51 0.15 1.47
N GLU A 43 -11.77 0.53 1.25
CA GLU A 43 -12.72 -0.29 0.48
C GLU A 43 -12.24 -0.55 -0.95
N GLN A 44 -11.64 0.44 -1.61
CA GLN A 44 -11.04 0.22 -2.93
C GLN A 44 -9.79 -0.66 -2.85
N ALA A 45 -8.93 -0.44 -1.85
CA ALA A 45 -7.72 -1.24 -1.63
C ALA A 45 -8.04 -2.71 -1.30
N ALA A 46 -9.16 -2.99 -0.62
CA ALA A 46 -9.63 -4.35 -0.34
C ALA A 46 -9.85 -5.17 -1.61
N LYS A 47 -10.18 -4.53 -2.75
CA LYS A 47 -10.30 -5.20 -4.06
C LYS A 47 -8.96 -5.72 -4.60
N LEU A 48 -7.84 -5.34 -3.98
CA LEU A 48 -6.49 -5.80 -4.28
C LEU A 48 -6.03 -6.93 -3.34
N GLN A 49 -6.92 -7.45 -2.49
CA GLN A 49 -6.63 -8.60 -1.64
C GLN A 49 -6.09 -9.77 -2.48
N GLY A 50 -5.03 -10.41 -1.99
CA GLY A 50 -4.33 -11.49 -2.69
C GLY A 50 -3.20 -11.01 -3.61
N ILE A 51 -3.17 -9.74 -4.01
CA ILE A 51 -2.06 -9.15 -4.79
C ILE A 51 -1.31 -8.04 -4.03
N ALA A 52 -1.97 -7.35 -3.11
CA ALA A 52 -1.36 -6.40 -2.18
C ALA A 52 -1.97 -6.56 -0.78
N GLU A 53 -1.14 -6.31 0.25
CA GLU A 53 -1.60 -6.19 1.63
C GLU A 53 -2.02 -4.73 1.89
N HIS A 54 -3.23 -4.54 2.40
CA HIS A 54 -3.70 -3.21 2.79
C HIS A 54 -3.43 -2.94 4.27
N ARG A 55 -3.01 -1.71 4.57
CA ARG A 55 -2.94 -1.16 5.94
C ARG A 55 -3.43 0.29 5.94
N TYR A 56 -3.88 0.78 7.09
CA TYR A 56 -4.02 2.23 7.24
C TYR A 56 -2.65 2.88 7.40
N MET A 57 -2.48 4.07 6.84
CA MET A 57 -1.32 4.91 7.09
C MET A 57 -1.22 5.20 8.59
N PRO A 58 -0.04 5.05 9.24
CA PRO A 58 0.14 5.54 10.60
C PRO A 58 -0.17 7.03 10.69
N PHE A 59 -0.61 7.48 11.86
CA PHE A 59 -0.68 8.91 12.13
C PHE A 59 0.66 9.59 11.89
N ASP A 60 0.63 10.85 11.44
CA ASP A 60 1.80 11.63 11.02
C ASP A 60 2.62 12.15 12.22
N PHE A 61 2.97 11.22 13.09
CA PHE A 61 3.97 11.40 14.13
C PHE A 61 5.24 10.69 13.68
N SER A 62 6.37 11.38 13.82
CA SER A 62 7.67 10.83 13.44
C SER A 62 7.87 9.42 14.01
N PHE A 63 7.62 9.20 15.31
CA PHE A 63 7.78 7.89 15.92
C PHE A 63 6.90 6.79 15.30
N ALA A 64 5.68 7.12 14.86
CA ALA A 64 4.73 6.17 14.29
C ALA A 64 5.14 5.78 12.86
N VAL A 65 5.52 6.76 12.04
CA VAL A 65 6.04 6.53 10.69
C VAL A 65 7.34 5.73 10.73
N HIS A 66 8.27 6.08 11.62
CA HIS A 66 9.53 5.33 11.79
C HIS A 66 9.27 3.89 12.25
N ALA A 67 8.34 3.68 13.20
CA ALA A 67 7.96 2.34 13.64
C ALA A 67 7.34 1.52 12.50
N PHE A 68 6.50 2.16 11.68
CA PHE A 68 5.89 1.52 10.51
C PHE A 68 6.95 1.11 9.48
N ILE A 69 7.83 2.02 9.05
CA ILE A 69 8.91 1.73 8.10
C ILE A 69 9.82 0.62 8.63
N LYS A 70 10.20 0.66 9.92
CA LYS A 70 11.01 -0.37 10.57
C LYS A 70 10.33 -1.74 10.58
N ARG A 71 8.99 -1.78 10.65
CA ARG A 71 8.19 -2.99 10.65
C ARG A 71 8.04 -3.57 9.24
N ILE A 72 7.70 -2.75 8.25
CA ILE A 72 7.44 -3.22 6.87
C ILE A 72 8.73 -3.41 6.07
N LYS A 73 9.80 -2.67 6.40
CA LYS A 73 11.12 -2.70 5.74
C LYS A 73 11.00 -2.65 4.21
N PRO A 74 10.46 -1.55 3.65
CA PRO A 74 10.17 -1.49 2.22
C PRO A 74 11.46 -1.47 1.40
N SER A 75 11.47 -2.11 0.23
CA SER A 75 12.57 -1.99 -0.73
C SER A 75 12.46 -0.72 -1.57
N GLN A 76 11.23 -0.29 -1.81
CA GLN A 76 10.86 0.86 -2.64
C GLN A 76 9.63 1.53 -2.04
N MET A 77 9.53 2.85 -2.20
CA MET A 77 8.43 3.71 -1.76
C MET A 77 7.88 4.48 -2.95
#